data_AF-A0A495FAR0-F1
#
_entry.id   AF-A0A495FAR0-F1
#
_cell.length_a   1.000
_cell.length_b   1.000
_cell.length_c   1.000
_cell.angle_alpha   90.00
_cell.angle_beta   90.00
_cell.angle_gamma   90.00
#
_symmetry.space_group_name_H-M   'P 1'
#
loop_
_entity.id
_entity.type
_entity.pdbx_description
1 polymer ?
#
loop_
_entity_poly.entity_id
_entity_poly.type
_entity_poly.pdbx_seq_one_letter_code
_entity_poly.pdbx_strand_id
1 'polypeptide(L)'
;MTQIPKTRSFSLVLMAALALGGAVALPTTAAAQNGDEASLARGAVPDTTPQQRYQTAIREAGGGLKVSLEECRTMAAAERRSCESQARARYQADMATAKAMLRDPSLGPVNVVGGPIRSTETVYEIKK
;
A
#
# COMPACT_ATOMS: atom_id res chain seq x y z
N MET A 1 4.92 51.79 32.25
CA MET A 1 4.46 52.40 30.98
C MET A 1 5.64 53.12 30.34
N THR A 2 6.21 52.59 29.27
CA THR A 2 6.90 53.40 28.25
C THR A 2 6.84 52.67 26.91
N GLN A 3 6.38 53.38 25.89
CA GLN A 3 6.03 52.92 24.54
C GLN A 3 7.22 52.97 23.57
N ILE A 4 6.99 52.34 22.42
CA ILE A 4 7.85 51.92 21.29
C ILE A 4 8.45 53.12 20.52
N PRO A 5 9.52 52.94 19.70
CA PRO A 5 9.29 52.95 18.26
C PRO A 5 10.01 51.86 17.46
N LYS A 6 9.39 51.52 16.34
CA LYS A 6 9.59 50.42 15.40
C LYS A 6 10.20 50.97 14.12
N THR A 7 11.30 50.39 13.64
CA THR A 7 11.70 50.22 12.22
C THR A 7 13.17 49.85 12.15
N ARG A 8 13.48 48.60 11.79
CA ARG A 8 14.79 48.25 11.24
C ARG A 8 14.58 47.75 9.82
N SER A 9 15.16 48.52 8.93
CA SER A 9 15.24 48.38 7.49
C SER A 9 15.73 46.98 7.10
N PHE A 10 14.88 46.21 6.43
CA PHE A 10 15.29 45.02 5.71
C PHE A 10 15.92 45.46 4.38
N SER A 11 17.19 45.87 4.45
CA SER A 11 18.00 46.10 3.26
C SER A 11 18.65 44.79 2.80
N LEU A 12 18.22 44.36 1.62
CA LEU A 12 19.12 43.91 0.54
C LEU A 12 20.12 42.78 0.88
N VAL A 13 19.61 41.62 1.28
CA VAL A 13 20.33 40.32 1.10
C VAL A 13 19.49 39.36 0.23
N LEU A 14 18.64 39.93 -0.61
CA LEU A 14 17.97 39.24 -1.72
C LEU A 14 18.66 39.77 -2.98
N MET A 15 19.54 38.96 -3.59
CA MET A 15 20.21 39.12 -4.91
C MET A 15 21.72 38.80 -4.86
N ALA A 16 22.09 37.57 -4.53
CA ALA A 16 23.47 37.07 -4.76
C ALA A 16 23.55 35.54 -4.86
N ALA A 17 22.55 34.87 -5.43
CA ALA A 17 22.57 33.41 -5.61
C ALA A 17 22.11 32.97 -7.01
N LEU A 18 22.43 33.78 -8.03
CA LEU A 18 22.29 33.40 -9.44
C LEU A 18 23.64 33.58 -10.15
N ALA A 19 24.49 32.55 -10.10
CA ALA A 19 25.46 32.24 -11.14
C ALA A 19 26.19 30.94 -10.76
N LEU A 20 26.36 30.03 -11.72
CA LEU A 20 27.00 28.70 -11.65
C LEU A 20 26.08 27.51 -11.31
N GLY A 21 25.03 27.33 -12.12
CA GLY A 21 24.35 26.05 -12.26
C GLY A 21 24.17 25.73 -13.75
N GLY A 22 25.25 25.37 -14.44
CA GLY A 22 25.23 25.19 -15.89
C GLY A 22 26.41 24.38 -16.40
N ALA A 23 26.49 23.10 -16.03
CA ALA A 23 27.34 22.14 -16.72
C ALA A 23 26.73 20.73 -16.59
N VAL A 24 26.57 20.09 -17.76
CA VAL A 24 26.32 18.65 -18.02
C VAL A 24 25.00 18.02 -17.56
N ALA A 25 23.91 18.34 -18.27
CA ALA A 25 22.79 17.42 -18.43
C ALA A 25 23.13 16.37 -19.51
N LEU A 26 23.78 15.27 -19.11
CA LEU A 26 23.75 14.02 -19.88
C LEU A 26 22.55 13.21 -19.37
N PRO A 27 21.67 12.67 -20.24
CA PRO A 27 20.63 11.76 -19.81
C PRO A 27 21.28 10.42 -19.44
N THR A 28 21.65 10.26 -18.17
CA THR A 28 22.04 8.96 -17.60
C THR A 28 20.77 8.15 -17.25
N THR A 29 19.89 7.92 -18.23
CA THR A 29 18.65 7.14 -18.06
C THR A 29 18.90 5.63 -18.03
N ALA A 30 19.94 5.18 -17.32
CA ALA A 30 20.27 3.75 -17.17
C ALA A 30 20.53 3.33 -15.71
N ALA A 31 20.61 4.27 -14.77
CA ALA A 31 20.89 3.94 -13.35
C ALA A 31 19.64 3.82 -12.47
N ALA A 32 18.43 4.06 -13.00
CA ALA A 32 17.19 3.96 -12.22
C ALA A 32 16.68 2.52 -12.06
N GLN A 33 17.10 1.57 -12.91
CA GLN A 33 16.57 0.20 -12.89
C GLN A 33 17.21 -0.71 -11.83
N ASN A 34 18.36 -0.33 -11.24
CA ASN A 34 19.04 -1.13 -10.24
C ASN A 34 18.62 -0.82 -8.79
N GLY A 35 17.86 0.26 -8.56
CA GLY A 35 17.38 0.65 -7.22
C GLY A 35 16.11 -0.07 -6.77
N ASP A 36 15.38 -0.67 -7.71
CA ASP A 36 14.07 -1.26 -7.48
C ASP A 36 14.13 -2.73 -7.02
N GLU A 37 15.18 -3.49 -7.36
CA GLU A 37 15.36 -4.87 -6.90
C GLU A 37 15.44 -4.94 -5.36
N ALA A 38 16.12 -3.99 -4.72
CA ALA A 38 16.16 -3.91 -3.26
C ALA A 38 14.81 -3.50 -2.65
N SER A 39 14.01 -2.68 -3.35
CA SER A 39 12.66 -2.30 -2.91
C SER A 39 11.66 -3.44 -3.06
N LEU A 40 11.78 -4.25 -4.12
CA LEU A 40 11.00 -5.48 -4.35
C LEU A 40 11.40 -6.58 -3.36
N ALA A 41 12.71 -6.72 -3.07
CA ALA A 41 13.22 -7.66 -2.07
C ALA A 41 12.82 -7.28 -0.62
N ARG A 42 12.55 -6.00 -0.36
CA ARG A 42 11.95 -5.50 0.89
C ARG A 42 10.43 -5.67 0.93
N GLY A 43 9.81 -6.18 -0.14
CA GLY A 43 8.39 -6.53 -0.17
C GLY A 43 8.04 -7.54 0.92
N ALA A 44 6.75 -7.64 1.25
CA ALA A 44 6.27 -8.54 2.28
C ALA A 44 6.85 -9.95 2.08
N VAL A 45 7.66 -10.41 3.05
CA VAL A 45 8.23 -11.75 3.03
C VAL A 45 7.06 -12.73 2.93
N PRO A 46 6.98 -13.57 1.88
CA PRO A 46 5.85 -14.46 1.70
C PRO A 46 5.78 -15.48 2.82
N ASP A 47 4.58 -15.85 3.23
CA ASP A 47 4.37 -16.93 4.20
C ASP A 47 4.78 -18.28 3.58
N THR A 48 5.90 -18.82 4.05
CA THR A 48 6.51 -20.04 3.50
C THR A 48 6.01 -21.31 4.19
N THR A 49 5.43 -21.19 5.38
CA THR A 49 4.90 -22.33 6.15
C THR A 49 3.38 -22.30 6.28
N PRO A 50 2.70 -23.46 6.39
CA PRO A 50 1.26 -23.51 6.65
C PRO A 50 0.85 -22.76 7.92
N GLN A 51 1.68 -22.79 8.96
CA GLN A 51 1.45 -22.09 10.22
C GLN A 51 1.48 -20.57 10.06
N GLN A 52 2.45 -20.05 9.29
CA GLN A 52 2.50 -18.61 8.98
C GLN A 52 1.27 -18.18 8.19
N ARG A 53 0.91 -18.94 7.14
CA ARG A 53 -0.30 -18.68 6.34
C ARG A 53 -1.56 -18.68 7.19
N TYR A 54 -1.67 -19.61 8.13
CA TYR A 54 -2.79 -19.67 9.08
C TYR A 54 -2.82 -18.43 9.98
N GLN A 55 -1.69 -18.03 10.56
CA GLN A 55 -1.62 -16.84 11.42
C GLN A 55 -1.95 -15.56 10.66
N THR A 56 -1.46 -15.43 9.42
CA THR A 56 -1.81 -14.33 8.53
C THR A 56 -3.30 -14.33 8.20
N ALA A 57 -3.86 -15.46 7.77
CA ALA A 57 -5.28 -15.56 7.44
C ALA A 57 -6.19 -15.19 8.62
N ILE A 58 -5.86 -15.59 9.85
CA ILE A 58 -6.64 -15.18 11.05
C ILE A 58 -6.54 -13.68 11.28
N ARG A 59 -5.34 -13.11 11.16
CA ARG A 59 -5.11 -11.67 11.36
C ARG A 59 -5.88 -10.85 10.34
N GLU A 60 -5.87 -11.29 9.08
CA GLU A 60 -6.61 -10.66 7.99
C GLU A 60 -8.12 -10.79 8.18
N ALA A 61 -8.62 -11.98 8.51
CA ALA A 61 -10.05 -12.20 8.78
C ALA A 61 -10.53 -11.36 9.98
N GLY A 62 -9.74 -11.28 11.06
CA GLY A 62 -10.06 -10.46 12.23
C GLY A 62 -10.03 -8.96 11.91
N GLY A 63 -9.05 -8.51 11.13
CA GLY A 63 -8.99 -7.14 10.63
C GLY A 63 -10.18 -6.79 9.74
N GLY A 64 -10.53 -7.67 8.81
CA GLY A 64 -11.69 -7.54 7.93
C GLY A 64 -12.99 -7.47 8.71
N LEU A 65 -13.20 -8.35 9.70
CA LEU A 65 -14.39 -8.29 10.56
C LEU A 65 -14.49 -6.95 11.29
N LYS A 66 -13.38 -6.43 11.83
CA LYS A 66 -13.37 -5.14 12.52
C LYS A 66 -13.84 -4.02 11.58
N VAL A 67 -13.26 -3.95 10.38
CA VAL A 67 -13.62 -2.96 9.36
C VAL A 67 -15.08 -3.11 8.95
N SER A 68 -15.54 -4.33 8.64
CA SER A 68 -16.93 -4.58 8.26
C SER A 68 -17.92 -4.19 9.36
N LEU A 69 -17.60 -4.42 10.63
CA LEU A 69 -18.46 -3.98 11.74
C LEU A 69 -18.49 -2.46 11.89
N GLU A 70 -17.37 -1.77 11.64
CA GLU A 70 -17.33 -0.31 11.59
C GLU A 70 -18.18 0.23 10.44
N GLU A 71 -18.09 -0.36 9.26
CA GLU A 71 -18.94 -0.04 8.11
C GLU A 71 -20.43 -0.28 8.43
N CYS A 72 -20.78 -1.43 9.01
CA CYS A 72 -22.17 -1.72 9.39
C CYS A 72 -22.75 -0.68 10.35
N ARG A 73 -21.94 -0.12 11.27
CA ARG A 73 -22.40 0.93 12.20
C ARG A 73 -22.82 2.21 11.49
N THR A 74 -22.24 2.51 10.33
CA THR A 74 -22.60 3.68 9.52
C THR A 74 -23.94 3.50 8.78
N MET A 75 -24.46 2.27 8.69
CA MET A 75 -25.73 1.98 8.03
C MET A 75 -26.95 2.38 8.86
N ALA A 76 -28.09 2.54 8.17
CA ALA A 76 -29.39 2.73 8.78
C ALA A 76 -29.71 1.59 9.77
N ALA A 77 -30.40 1.91 10.87
CA ALA A 77 -30.65 0.96 11.95
C ALA A 77 -31.39 -0.32 11.50
N ALA A 78 -32.26 -0.19 10.50
CA ALA A 78 -33.00 -1.32 9.92
C ALA A 78 -32.09 -2.35 9.21
N GLU A 79 -31.01 -1.89 8.59
CA GLU A 79 -30.10 -2.73 7.79
C GLU A 79 -28.89 -3.23 8.59
N ARG A 80 -28.51 -2.46 9.62
CA ARG A 80 -27.32 -2.70 10.45
C ARG A 80 -27.22 -4.12 11.00
N ARG A 81 -28.32 -4.66 11.57
CA ARG A 81 -28.30 -6.02 12.16
C ARG A 81 -28.03 -7.10 11.10
N SER A 82 -28.61 -6.95 9.91
CA SER A 82 -28.35 -7.87 8.80
C SER A 82 -26.90 -7.77 8.34
N CYS A 83 -26.36 -6.56 8.21
CA CYS A 83 -24.96 -6.33 7.88
C CYS A 83 -24.01 -6.99 8.90
N GLU A 84 -24.22 -6.76 10.19
CA GLU A 84 -23.38 -7.34 11.25
C GLU A 84 -23.44 -8.87 11.27
N SER A 85 -24.63 -9.44 11.02
CA SER A 85 -24.80 -10.89 10.91
C SER A 85 -24.01 -11.46 9.73
N GLN A 86 -24.10 -10.84 8.56
CA GLN A 86 -23.35 -11.24 7.37
C GLN A 86 -21.84 -11.11 7.57
N ALA A 87 -21.37 -10.01 8.18
CA ALA A 87 -19.95 -9.82 8.50
C ALA A 87 -19.42 -10.93 9.43
N ARG A 88 -20.20 -11.30 10.46
CA ARG A 88 -19.84 -12.41 11.37
C ARG A 88 -19.89 -13.77 10.69
N ALA A 89 -20.83 -13.99 9.78
CA ALA A 89 -20.90 -15.22 9.00
C ALA A 89 -19.70 -15.36 8.05
N ARG A 90 -19.30 -14.27 7.40
CA ARG A 90 -18.10 -14.19 6.56
C ARG A 90 -16.84 -14.52 7.36
N TYR A 91 -16.66 -13.87 8.51
CA TYR A 91 -15.55 -14.16 9.41
C TYR A 91 -15.48 -15.64 9.81
N GLN A 92 -16.61 -16.26 10.13
CA GLN A 92 -16.64 -17.69 10.47
C GLN A 92 -16.22 -18.58 9.29
N ALA A 93 -16.64 -18.24 8.07
CA ALA A 93 -16.21 -18.93 6.86
C ALA A 93 -14.71 -18.75 6.59
N ASP A 94 -14.17 -17.55 6.81
CA ASP A 94 -12.74 -17.28 6.66
C ASP A 94 -11.92 -18.07 7.70
N MET A 95 -12.40 -18.15 8.95
CA MET A 95 -11.76 -18.96 9.99
C MET A 95 -11.81 -20.46 9.70
N ALA A 96 -12.90 -20.95 9.09
CA ALA A 96 -13.01 -22.34 8.65
C ALA A 96 -11.99 -22.64 7.53
N THR A 97 -11.89 -21.72 6.55
CA THR A 97 -10.91 -21.80 5.47
C THR A 97 -9.48 -21.79 5.99
N ALA A 98 -9.15 -20.87 6.91
CA ALA A 98 -7.83 -20.80 7.53
C ALA A 98 -7.47 -22.12 8.23
N LYS A 99 -8.41 -22.71 8.99
CA LYS A 99 -8.19 -24.02 9.65
C LYS A 99 -8.04 -25.16 8.65
N ALA A 100 -8.76 -25.11 7.52
CA ALA A 100 -8.62 -26.10 6.46
C ALA A 100 -7.22 -26.01 5.83
N MET A 101 -6.73 -24.81 5.53
CA MET A 101 -5.37 -24.58 5.01
C MET A 101 -4.26 -25.05 5.97
N LEU A 102 -4.50 -24.98 7.27
CA LEU A 102 -3.56 -25.50 8.27
C LEU A 102 -3.47 -27.04 8.24
N ARG A 103 -4.59 -27.72 7.97
CA ARG A 103 -4.66 -29.19 7.91
C ARG A 103 -4.19 -29.73 6.56
N ASP A 104 -4.57 -29.05 5.50
CA ASP A 104 -4.21 -29.37 4.13
C ASP A 104 -3.63 -28.12 3.45
N PRO A 105 -2.28 -28.02 3.40
CA PRO A 105 -1.60 -26.89 2.78
C PRO A 105 -1.87 -26.73 1.27
N SER A 106 -2.39 -27.76 0.59
CA SER A 106 -2.71 -27.69 -0.83
C SER A 106 -3.95 -26.84 -1.13
N LEU A 107 -4.78 -26.58 -0.11
CA LEU A 107 -5.93 -25.67 -0.18
C LEU A 107 -5.54 -24.20 -0.10
N GLY A 108 -4.25 -23.89 0.13
CA GLY A 108 -3.76 -22.51 0.18
C GLY A 108 -3.79 -21.81 -1.19
N PRO A 109 -3.60 -20.48 -1.22
CA PRO A 109 -3.57 -19.74 -2.48
C PRO A 109 -2.55 -20.37 -3.42
N VAL A 110 -3.03 -20.73 -4.62
CA VAL A 110 -2.19 -21.27 -5.70
C VAL A 110 -1.10 -20.26 -5.97
N ASN A 111 0.16 -20.69 -5.94
CA ASN A 111 1.27 -19.87 -6.41
C ASN A 111 0.99 -19.52 -7.88
N VAL A 112 0.48 -18.32 -8.14
CA VAL A 112 0.35 -17.81 -9.49
C VAL A 112 1.76 -17.43 -9.92
N VAL A 113 2.47 -18.40 -10.49
CA VAL A 113 3.71 -18.14 -11.20
C VAL A 113 3.29 -17.35 -12.44
N GLY A 114 3.58 -16.05 -12.43
CA GLY A 114 3.39 -15.21 -13.61
C GLY A 114 4.06 -15.88 -14.79
N GLY A 115 3.30 -16.14 -15.86
CA GLY A 115 3.85 -16.69 -17.09
C GLY A 115 4.96 -15.79 -17.65
N PRO A 116 5.73 -16.26 -18.65
CA PRO A 116 6.76 -15.44 -19.28
C PRO A 116 6.18 -14.09 -19.70
N ILE A 117 6.82 -12.98 -19.30
CA ILE A 117 6.43 -11.64 -19.73
C ILE A 117 6.51 -11.61 -21.26
N ARG A 118 5.36 -11.65 -21.93
CA ARG A 118 5.29 -11.74 -23.41
C ARG A 118 5.65 -10.43 -24.11
N SER A 119 5.61 -9.31 -23.39
CA SER A 119 6.02 -7.99 -23.88
C SER A 119 6.23 -7.05 -22.70
N THR A 120 7.28 -6.23 -22.76
CA THR A 120 7.51 -5.09 -21.86
C THR A 120 7.00 -3.76 -22.45
N GLU A 121 6.37 -3.81 -23.62
CA GLU A 121 5.91 -2.62 -24.35
C GLU A 121 4.42 -2.38 -24.07
N THR A 122 4.11 -1.30 -23.36
CA THR A 122 2.75 -0.75 -23.29
C THR A 122 2.51 0.12 -24.52
N VAL A 123 1.88 -0.44 -25.56
CA VAL A 123 1.43 0.34 -26.72
C VAL A 123 0.20 1.15 -26.31
N TYR A 124 0.34 2.47 -26.26
CA TYR A 124 -0.78 3.38 -26.09
C TYR A 124 -1.23 3.89 -27.46
N GLU A 125 -2.44 3.54 -27.88
CA GLU A 125 -3.06 4.14 -29.06
C GLU A 125 -3.54 5.56 -28.73
N ILE A 126 -2.84 6.58 -29.26
CA ILE A 126 -3.32 7.96 -29.22
C ILE A 126 -4.36 8.10 -30.33
N LYS A 127 -5.65 8.14 -29.96
CA LYS A 127 -6.72 8.51 -30.89
C LYS A 127 -6.57 9.98 -31.27
N LYS A 128 -6.54 10.26 -32.57
CA LYS A 128 -6.62 11.61 -33.14
C LYS A 128 -8.08 12.05 -33.27
#